data_AF-A0A0B2PSH8-F1
#
_entry.id   AF-A0A0B2PSH8-F1
#
_cell.length_a   1.000
_cell.length_b   1.000
_cell.length_c   1.000
_cell.angle_alpha   90.00
_cell.angle_beta   90.00
_cell.angle_gamma   90.00
#
_symmetry.space_group_name_H-M   'P 1'
#
loop_
_entity.id
_entity.type
_entity.pdbx_description
1 polymer ?
#
loop_
_entity_poly.entity_id
_entity_poly.type
_entity_poly.pdbx_seq_one_letter_code
_entity_poly.pdbx_strand_id
1 'polypeptide(L)'
;MMQSYDHIIVKQEQCVESNLSERKTVLEVCETIVKRGGSLAGAGIVGIVQKMKEDQRGLVFGNGKRSVVAIDGGIYENYPQYRAYLQDSVIELLGTEKSNNVVIEHTKDGSGIGAAVLAASNSMYNQDL
;
A
#
# COMPACT_ATOMS: atom_id res chain seq x y z
N MET A 1 -14.31 -9.80 -10.69
CA MET A 1 -14.55 -8.34 -10.73
C MET A 1 -15.91 -7.96 -10.14
N MET A 2 -17.00 -8.64 -10.52
CA MET A 2 -18.37 -8.33 -10.04
C MET A 2 -18.75 -8.91 -8.65
N GLN A 3 -18.14 -10.03 -8.24
CA GLN A 3 -18.51 -10.74 -6.99
C GLN A 3 -18.25 -9.95 -5.69
N SER A 4 -17.30 -9.01 -5.69
CA SER A 4 -17.00 -8.21 -4.49
C SER A 4 -18.00 -7.07 -4.27
N TYR A 5 -18.86 -6.76 -5.24
CA TYR A 5 -19.81 -5.64 -5.15
C TYR A 5 -21.27 -6.11 -5.18
N ASP A 6 -21.52 -7.41 -5.31
CA ASP A 6 -22.88 -7.97 -5.37
C ASP A 6 -23.72 -7.52 -4.17
N HIS A 7 -23.13 -7.43 -2.97
CA HIS A 7 -23.84 -6.93 -1.79
C HIS A 7 -24.18 -5.43 -1.85
N ILE A 8 -23.37 -4.59 -2.52
CA ILE A 8 -23.67 -3.16 -2.75
C ILE A 8 -24.71 -2.99 -3.87
N ILE A 9 -24.67 -3.86 -4.89
CA ILE A 9 -25.64 -3.84 -6.00
C ILE A 9 -27.01 -4.34 -5.55
N VAL A 10 -27.05 -5.31 -4.62
CA VAL A 10 -28.24 -6.07 -4.22
C VAL A 10 -28.87 -5.57 -2.89
N LYS A 11 -28.12 -4.99 -1.94
CA LYS A 11 -28.73 -4.47 -0.70
C LYS A 11 -29.34 -3.07 -0.88
N GLN A 12 -30.66 -3.01 -0.93
CA GLN A 12 -31.42 -1.80 -0.56
C GLN A 12 -31.55 -1.74 0.97
N GLU A 13 -30.55 -1.17 1.67
CA GLU A 13 -30.65 -1.01 3.13
C GLU A 13 -30.43 0.43 3.61
N GLN A 14 -30.53 1.43 2.73
CA GLN A 14 -30.46 2.84 3.12
C GLN A 14 -31.48 3.74 2.40
N CYS A 15 -31.84 4.82 3.09
CA CYS A 15 -32.95 5.78 2.93
C CYS A 15 -33.16 6.45 1.55
N VAL A 16 -32.43 6.06 0.50
CA VAL A 16 -32.51 6.64 -0.84
C VAL A 16 -32.79 5.53 -1.85
N GLU A 17 -33.97 5.58 -2.48
CA GLU A 17 -34.25 4.72 -3.62
C GLU A 17 -33.29 5.07 -4.77
N SER A 18 -32.62 4.06 -5.30
CA SER A 18 -31.78 4.15 -6.49
C SER A 18 -32.12 3.02 -7.45
N ASN A 19 -31.90 3.24 -8.74
CA ASN A 19 -31.98 2.20 -9.77
C ASN A 19 -30.62 1.53 -10.01
N LEU A 20 -30.62 0.41 -10.74
CA LEU A 20 -29.40 -0.36 -11.02
C LEU A 20 -28.35 0.46 -11.80
N SER A 21 -28.79 1.36 -12.69
CA SER A 21 -27.88 2.19 -13.48
C SER A 21 -27.12 3.16 -12.58
N GLU A 22 -27.82 3.84 -11.67
CA GLU A 22 -27.22 4.77 -10.71
C GLU A 22 -26.19 4.07 -9.82
N ARG A 23 -26.52 2.90 -9.28
CA ARG A 23 -25.58 2.12 -8.45
C ARG A 23 -24.32 1.71 -9.23
N LYS A 24 -24.46 1.32 -10.51
CA LYS A 24 -23.32 1.01 -11.37
C LYS A 24 -22.43 2.23 -11.62
N THR A 25 -23.03 3.38 -11.93
CA THR A 25 -22.29 4.62 -12.12
C THR A 25 -21.50 5.01 -10.87
N VAL A 26 -22.10 4.90 -9.68
CA VAL A 26 -21.38 5.16 -8.42
C VAL A 26 -20.19 4.21 -8.24
N LEU A 27 -20.38 2.91 -8.51
CA LEU A 27 -19.29 1.93 -8.43
C LEU A 27 -18.15 2.25 -9.41
N GLU A 28 -18.46 2.62 -10.66
CA GLU A 28 -17.45 3.00 -11.66
C GLU A 28 -16.64 4.23 -11.24
N VAL A 29 -17.30 5.24 -10.67
CA VAL A 29 -16.63 6.44 -10.14
C VAL A 29 -15.72 6.07 -8.97
N CYS A 30 -16.23 5.30 -8.00
CA CYS A 30 -15.44 4.83 -6.86
C CYS A 30 -14.24 4.00 -7.31
N GLU A 31 -14.41 3.06 -8.25
CA GLU A 31 -13.33 2.25 -8.81
C GLU A 31 -12.28 3.14 -9.49
N THR A 32 -12.70 4.15 -10.26
CA THR A 32 -11.79 5.10 -10.90
C THR A 32 -10.96 5.87 -9.88
N ILE A 33 -11.58 6.34 -8.80
CA ILE A 33 -10.89 7.06 -7.71
C ILE A 33 -9.89 6.14 -7.00
N VAL A 34 -10.31 4.92 -6.65
CA VAL A 34 -9.47 3.94 -5.94
C VAL A 34 -8.30 3.51 -6.80
N LYS A 35 -8.52 3.24 -8.10
CA LYS A 35 -7.47 2.91 -9.05
C LYS A 35 -6.45 4.03 -9.15
N ARG A 36 -6.89 5.28 -9.35
CA ARG A 36 -5.99 6.44 -9.39
C ARG A 36 -5.19 6.56 -8.09
N GLY A 37 -5.84 6.42 -6.94
CA GLY A 37 -5.19 6.51 -5.63
C GLY A 37 -4.13 5.43 -5.42
N GLY A 38 -4.45 4.18 -5.76
CA GLY A 38 -3.51 3.05 -5.67
C GLY A 38 -2.32 3.24 -6.60
N SER A 39 -2.56 3.60 -7.87
CA SER A 39 -1.49 3.80 -8.85
C SER A 39 -0.56 4.96 -8.48
N LEU A 40 -1.09 6.10 -8.02
CA LEU A 40 -0.25 7.22 -7.59
C LEU A 40 0.58 6.88 -6.33
N ALA A 41 0.01 6.13 -5.39
CA ALA A 41 0.76 5.63 -4.24
C ALA A 41 1.89 4.68 -4.65
N GLY A 42 1.62 3.76 -5.59
CA GLY A 42 2.63 2.88 -6.18
C GLY A 42 3.76 3.66 -6.85
N ALA A 43 3.43 4.68 -7.64
CA ALA A 43 4.43 5.57 -8.25
C ALA A 43 5.29 6.31 -7.20
N GLY A 44 4.69 6.77 -6.11
CA GLY A 44 5.41 7.37 -4.99
C GLY A 44 6.42 6.42 -4.34
N ILE A 45 6.00 5.17 -4.09
CA ILE A 45 6.89 4.11 -3.57
C ILE A 45 8.07 3.89 -4.51
N VAL A 46 7.81 3.78 -5.82
CA VAL A 46 8.87 3.60 -6.83
C VAL A 46 9.85 4.77 -6.79
N GLY A 47 9.38 6.01 -6.69
CA GLY A 47 10.23 7.19 -6.57
C GLY A 47 11.15 7.12 -5.34
N ILE A 48 10.61 6.77 -4.17
CA ILE A 48 11.39 6.62 -2.93
C ILE A 48 12.44 5.51 -3.08
N VAL A 49 12.05 4.34 -3.59
CA VAL A 49 12.97 3.20 -3.77
C VAL A 49 14.10 3.54 -4.75
N GLN A 50 13.78 4.24 -5.85
CA GLN A 50 14.80 4.68 -6.80
C GLN A 50 15.74 5.70 -6.16
N LYS A 51 15.21 6.67 -5.43
CA LYS A 51 16.02 7.67 -4.72
C LYS A 51 16.96 7.03 -3.70
N MET A 52 16.46 6.11 -2.89
CA MET A 52 17.29 5.35 -1.93
C MET A 52 18.42 4.59 -2.63
N LYS A 53 18.16 3.98 -3.79
CA LYS A 53 19.18 3.28 -4.58
C LYS A 53 20.24 4.22 -5.16
N GLU A 54 19.86 5.43 -5.56
CA GLU A 54 20.80 6.45 -6.02
C GLU A 54 21.69 6.95 -4.88
N ASP A 55 21.11 7.25 -3.72
CA ASP A 55 21.84 7.71 -2.54
C ASP A 55 22.79 6.63 -1.99
N GLN A 56 22.44 5.35 -2.18
CA GLN A 56 23.31 4.22 -1.85
C GLN A 56 24.47 4.01 -2.82
N ARG A 57 24.55 4.68 -3.97
CA ARG A 57 25.73 4.56 -4.88
C ARG A 57 27.04 5.05 -4.24
N GLY A 58 26.99 5.74 -3.09
CA GLY A 58 28.16 6.12 -2.28
C GLY A 58 28.41 5.28 -1.02
N LEU A 59 27.53 4.33 -0.68
CA LEU A 59 27.65 3.45 0.49
C LEU A 59 27.78 2.00 0.00
N VAL A 60 28.68 1.21 0.60
CA VAL A 60 29.18 -0.11 0.15
C VAL A 60 28.12 -1.24 0.21
N PHE A 61 26.94 -1.01 -0.36
CA PHE A 61 25.80 -1.91 -0.35
C PHE A 61 25.23 -2.11 -1.76
N GLY A 62 26.12 -2.23 -2.75
CA GLY A 62 25.79 -2.71 -4.09
C GLY A 62 25.44 -4.20 -4.10
N ASN A 63 24.64 -4.59 -5.09
CA ASN A 63 24.22 -5.96 -5.46
C ASN A 63 22.86 -6.40 -4.91
N GLY A 64 21.79 -6.15 -5.68
CA GLY A 64 20.58 -6.97 -5.62
C GLY A 64 19.81 -6.98 -4.30
N LYS A 65 19.98 -5.97 -3.44
CA LYS A 65 19.33 -5.94 -2.14
C LYS A 65 17.82 -5.80 -2.29
N ARG A 66 17.10 -6.76 -1.70
CA ARG A 66 15.65 -6.70 -1.50
C ARG A 66 15.30 -5.45 -0.70
N SER A 67 14.41 -4.63 -1.24
CA SER A 67 13.80 -3.48 -0.58
C SER A 67 12.44 -3.91 -0.03
N VAL A 68 12.19 -3.63 1.24
CA VAL A 68 10.90 -3.90 1.88
C VAL A 68 10.24 -2.58 2.23
N VAL A 69 8.97 -2.43 1.84
CA VAL A 69 8.14 -1.26 2.11
C VAL A 69 7.07 -1.70 3.09
N ALA A 70 7.22 -1.31 4.35
CA ALA A 70 6.18 -1.52 5.36
C ALA A 70 5.03 -0.54 5.09
N ILE A 71 3.81 -1.06 5.01
CA ILE A 71 2.59 -0.25 4.81
C ILE A 71 1.58 -0.57 5.90
N ASP A 72 1.01 0.48 6.45
CA ASP A 72 -0.07 0.44 7.45
C ASP A 72 -1.21 1.34 6.97
N GLY A 73 -2.43 1.04 7.40
CA GLY A 73 -3.60 1.87 7.13
C GLY A 73 -4.80 1.09 6.60
N GLY A 74 -5.99 1.51 7.05
CA GLY A 74 -7.24 0.80 6.82
C GLY A 74 -7.64 0.62 5.36
N ILE A 75 -7.20 1.49 4.45
CA ILE A 75 -7.46 1.33 3.00
C ILE A 75 -6.65 0.15 2.45
N TYR A 76 -5.36 0.07 2.79
CA TYR A 76 -4.53 -1.05 2.36
C TYR A 76 -4.93 -2.37 3.04
N GLU A 77 -5.35 -2.33 4.31
CA GLU A 77 -5.82 -3.49 5.06
C GLU A 77 -7.14 -4.04 4.51
N ASN A 78 -8.15 -3.17 4.31
CA ASN A 78 -9.54 -3.58 4.10
C ASN A 78 -10.05 -3.44 2.66
N TYR A 79 -9.28 -2.84 1.74
CA TYR A 79 -9.68 -2.68 0.33
C TYR A 79 -8.74 -3.44 -0.61
N PRO A 80 -9.03 -4.73 -0.92
CA PRO A 80 -8.14 -5.58 -1.71
C PRO A 80 -7.80 -5.03 -3.11
N GLN A 81 -8.73 -4.35 -3.77
CA GLN A 81 -8.49 -3.79 -5.10
C GLN A 81 -7.52 -2.61 -5.04
N TYR A 82 -7.57 -1.78 -3.98
CA TYR A 82 -6.59 -0.72 -3.76
C TYR A 82 -5.18 -1.31 -3.64
N ARG A 83 -5.05 -2.38 -2.85
CA ARG A 83 -3.79 -3.12 -2.71
C ARG A 83 -3.30 -3.64 -4.06
N ALA A 84 -4.17 -4.23 -4.87
CA ALA A 84 -3.83 -4.72 -6.20
C ALA A 84 -3.36 -3.57 -7.11
N TYR A 85 -4.12 -2.48 -7.25
CA TYR A 85 -3.73 -1.36 -8.10
C TYR A 85 -2.39 -0.71 -7.69
N LEU A 86 -2.12 -0.66 -6.39
CA LEU A 86 -0.85 -0.19 -5.86
C LEU A 86 0.30 -1.13 -6.24
N GLN A 87 0.14 -2.45 -6.03
CA GLN A 87 1.15 -3.45 -6.39
C GLN A 87 1.39 -3.52 -7.90
N ASP A 88 0.32 -3.51 -8.70
CA ASP A 88 0.37 -3.50 -10.16
C ASP A 88 1.14 -2.29 -10.68
N SER A 89 0.90 -1.10 -10.12
CA SER A 89 1.61 0.12 -10.51
C SER A 89 3.11 0.05 -10.20
N VAL A 90 3.50 -0.56 -9.07
CA VAL A 90 4.92 -0.79 -8.76
C VAL A 90 5.56 -1.75 -9.76
N ILE A 91 4.86 -2.82 -10.13
CA ILE A 91 5.33 -3.79 -11.13
C ILE A 91 5.48 -3.14 -12.50
N GLU A 92 4.47 -2.37 -12.94
CA GLU A 92 4.46 -1.67 -14.23
C GLU A 92 5.62 -0.68 -14.35
N LEU A 93 5.85 0.14 -13.32
CA LEU A 93 6.88 1.20 -13.36
C LEU A 93 8.31 0.68 -13.23
N LEU A 94 8.52 -0.44 -12.51
CA LEU A 94 9.85 -1.03 -12.35
C LEU A 94 10.19 -2.07 -13.43
N GLY A 95 9.17 -2.69 -14.02
CA GLY A 95 9.29 -3.90 -14.82
C GLY A 95 9.45 -5.17 -13.96
N THR A 96 9.01 -6.31 -14.49
CA THR A 96 8.92 -7.60 -13.80
C THR A 96 10.21 -8.05 -13.11
N GLU A 97 11.36 -7.84 -13.74
CA GLU A 97 12.66 -8.25 -13.19
C GLU A 97 13.05 -7.44 -11.94
N LYS A 98 12.80 -6.12 -11.96
CA LYS A 98 13.20 -5.23 -10.86
C LYS A 98 12.18 -5.20 -9.74
N SER A 99 10.90 -5.42 -10.05
CA SER A 99 9.81 -5.44 -9.05
C SER A 99 9.93 -6.62 -8.09
N ASN A 100 10.52 -7.76 -8.51
CA ASN A 100 10.83 -8.90 -7.63
C ASN A 100 11.71 -8.53 -6.43
N ASN A 101 12.46 -7.43 -6.52
CA ASN A 101 13.30 -6.94 -5.44
C ASN A 101 12.60 -5.92 -4.53
N VAL A 102 11.32 -5.62 -4.75
CA VAL A 102 10.53 -4.71 -3.93
C VAL A 102 9.35 -5.48 -3.34
N VAL A 103 9.33 -5.64 -2.02
CA VAL A 103 8.24 -6.31 -1.32
C VAL A 103 7.47 -5.31 -0.48
N ILE A 104 6.16 -5.29 -0.66
CA ILE A 104 5.24 -4.44 0.09
C ILE A 104 4.61 -5.32 1.17
N GLU A 105 4.92 -5.00 2.43
CA GLU A 105 4.54 -5.81 3.59
C GLU A 105 3.55 -5.05 4.44
N HIS A 106 2.37 -5.65 4.68
CA HIS A 106 1.38 -5.06 5.57
C HIS A 106 1.86 -5.18 7.03
N THR A 107 2.01 -4.06 7.72
CA THR A 107 2.41 -4.02 9.13
C THR A 107 1.32 -3.32 9.93
N LYS A 108 0.62 -4.09 10.77
CA LYS A 108 -0.42 -3.55 11.64
C LYS A 108 0.21 -2.88 12.85
N ASP A 109 -0.17 -1.63 13.12
CA ASP A 109 0.33 -0.85 14.26
C ASP A 109 1.86 -0.69 14.27
N GLY A 110 2.42 -0.48 13.07
CA GLY A 110 3.87 -0.36 12.90
C GLY A 110 4.44 0.86 13.62
N SER A 111 3.64 1.92 13.78
CA SER A 111 4.03 3.13 14.49
C SER A 111 4.08 2.94 16.01
N GLY A 112 3.12 2.23 16.61
CA GLY A 112 3.11 1.92 18.04
C GLY A 112 4.31 1.07 18.45
N ILE A 113 4.55 -0.04 17.73
CA ILE A 113 5.71 -0.91 17.98
C ILE A 113 7.01 -0.15 17.70
N GLY A 114 7.09 0.60 16.60
CA GLY A 114 8.26 1.39 16.26
C GLY A 114 8.63 2.42 17.33
N ALA A 115 7.62 3.10 17.91
CA ALA A 115 7.82 4.03 19.01
C ALA A 115 8.37 3.34 20.28
N ALA A 116 7.85 2.16 20.62
CA ALA A 116 8.34 1.38 21.76
C ALA A 116 9.80 0.93 21.56
N VAL A 117 10.16 0.45 20.36
CA VAL A 117 11.54 0.05 20.03
C VAL A 117 12.49 1.24 20.07
N LEU A 118 12.06 2.40 19.57
CA LEU A 118 12.86 3.63 19.63
C LEU A 118 13.08 4.08 21.09
N ALA A 119 12.04 4.02 21.93
CA ALA A 119 12.14 4.34 23.35
C ALA A 119 13.10 3.39 24.09
N ALA A 120 13.01 2.09 23.82
CA ALA A 120 13.92 1.09 24.40
C ALA A 120 15.38 1.33 23.97
N SER A 121 15.61 1.70 22.71
CA SER A 121 16.96 1.96 22.17
C SER A 121 17.57 3.27 22.69
N ASN A 122 16.76 4.18 23.23
CA ASN A 122 17.17 5.45 23.83
C ASN A 122 16.87 5.49 25.34
N SER A 123 16.76 4.31 25.95
CA SER A 123 16.48 4.18 27.37
C SER A 123 17.63 4.76 28.21
N MET A 124 17.30 5.50 29.27
CA MET A 124 18.28 5.94 30.26
C MET A 124 18.77 4.80 31.16
N TYR A 125 18.08 3.66 31.14
CA TYR A 125 18.50 2.45 31.81
C TYR A 125 19.49 1.70 30.90
N ASN A 126 20.77 1.73 31.25
CA ASN A 126 21.79 0.89 30.61
C ASN A 126 21.49 -0.58 30.92
N GLN A 127 21.79 -1.46 29.96
CA GLN A 127 21.86 -2.89 30.21
C GLN A 127 23.08 -3.17 31.09
N ASP A 128 22.95 -2.92 32.39
CA ASP A 128 23.87 -3.46 33.39
C ASP A 128 23.50 -4.95 33.57
N LEU A 129 24.01 -5.78 32.67
CA LEU A 129 24.03 -7.24 32.75
C LEU A 129 25.44 -7.75 32.46
#